data_AF-A0A1C5VYF2-F1
#
_entry.id   AF-A0A1C5VYF2-F1
#
_cell.length_a   1.000
_cell.length_b   1.000
_cell.length_c   1.000
_cell.angle_alpha   90.00
_cell.angle_beta   90.00
_cell.angle_gamma   90.00
#
_symmetry.space_group_name_H-M   'P 1'
#
loop_
_entity.id
_entity.type
_entity.pdbx_description
1 polymer ?
#
loop_
_entity_poly.entity_id
_entity_poly.type
_entity_poly.pdbx_seq_one_letter_code
_entity_poly.pdbx_strand_id
1 'polypeptide(L)'
;MAKTQTIFGTHFCGNEISDYGKQNGFVDYATLAKSFDAVMCNDILSTTAEIGYWDMVSGSNVTYEDSDGNILDYEEYTDKLEELQERLEDAEAEDNLELISELENEIDDLEHSEHYSEIFQYFIISAQGASILEEYTNEIVYYNETLDLYVWGVTHWGTSWDYVLTDIPCERSKKA
;
A
#
# COMPACT_ATOMS: atom_id res chain seq x y z
N MET A 1 -14.03 -8.56 -37.06
CA MET A 1 -13.34 -8.34 -35.77
C MET A 1 -14.16 -7.32 -34.99
N ALA A 2 -14.99 -7.78 -34.07
CA ALA A 2 -15.75 -6.88 -33.22
C ALA A 2 -14.79 -6.37 -32.13
N LYS A 3 -14.58 -5.05 -32.08
CA LYS A 3 -13.96 -4.42 -30.92
C LYS A 3 -14.92 -4.64 -29.75
N THR A 4 -14.55 -5.50 -28.82
CA THR A 4 -15.22 -5.59 -27.53
C THR A 4 -14.99 -4.23 -26.86
N GLN A 5 -15.97 -3.33 -26.94
CA GLN A 5 -15.99 -2.13 -26.12
C GLN A 5 -16.30 -2.60 -24.70
N THR A 6 -15.27 -2.84 -23.91
CA THR A 6 -15.42 -3.02 -22.47
C THR A 6 -15.95 -1.70 -21.93
N ILE A 7 -17.12 -1.75 -21.29
CA ILE A 7 -17.75 -0.57 -20.70
C ILE A 7 -17.11 -0.40 -19.32
N PHE A 8 -16.09 0.45 -19.26
CA PHE A 8 -15.52 0.90 -17.99
C PHE A 8 -16.57 1.72 -17.22
N GLY A 9 -16.68 1.52 -15.91
CA GLY A 9 -17.40 2.45 -15.05
C GLY A 9 -16.84 3.86 -15.25
N THR A 10 -17.71 4.85 -15.35
CA THR A 10 -17.29 6.24 -15.63
C THR A 10 -17.08 7.07 -14.36
N HIS A 11 -17.53 6.54 -13.20
CA HIS A 11 -17.52 7.26 -11.94
C HIS A 11 -17.06 6.37 -10.79
N PHE A 12 -16.35 6.98 -9.84
CA PHE A 12 -15.98 6.40 -8.55
C PHE A 12 -16.50 7.33 -7.43
N CYS A 13 -17.25 6.78 -6.47
CA CYS A 13 -17.94 7.54 -5.42
C CYS A 13 -18.70 8.81 -5.90
N GLY A 14 -19.29 8.74 -7.10
CA GLY A 14 -20.04 9.86 -7.69
C GLY A 14 -19.19 10.89 -8.44
N ASN A 15 -17.85 10.76 -8.42
CA ASN A 15 -16.92 11.58 -9.18
C ASN A 15 -16.60 10.93 -10.52
N GLU A 16 -16.61 11.72 -11.60
CA GLU A 16 -16.20 11.23 -12.92
C GLU A 16 -14.70 10.94 -12.92
N ILE A 17 -14.33 9.71 -13.33
CA ILE A 17 -12.94 9.27 -13.48
C ILE A 17 -12.30 10.03 -14.64
N SER A 18 -11.02 10.39 -14.54
CA SER A 18 -10.31 11.07 -15.63
C SER A 18 -10.27 10.23 -16.92
N ASP A 19 -10.06 10.89 -18.07
CA ASP A 19 -9.87 10.19 -19.34
C ASP A 19 -8.65 9.24 -19.29
N TYR A 20 -7.61 9.62 -18.54
CA TYR A 20 -6.42 8.80 -18.32
C TYR A 20 -6.73 7.54 -17.51
N GLY A 21 -7.45 7.67 -16.39
CA GLY A 21 -7.89 6.53 -15.59
C GLY A 21 -8.79 5.57 -16.39
N LYS A 22 -9.78 6.11 -17.11
CA LYS A 22 -10.65 5.34 -18.01
C LYS A 22 -9.87 4.61 -19.10
N GLN A 23 -8.87 5.25 -19.69
CA GLN A 23 -8.05 4.65 -20.75
C GLN A 23 -7.20 3.47 -20.22
N ASN A 24 -6.73 3.55 -18.99
CA ASN A 24 -5.89 2.52 -18.37
C ASN A 24 -6.68 1.49 -17.54
N GLY A 25 -7.98 1.73 -17.31
CA GLY A 25 -8.88 0.82 -16.61
C GLY A 25 -8.85 0.92 -15.09
N PHE A 26 -8.24 1.97 -14.53
CA PHE A 26 -8.08 2.18 -13.09
C PHE A 26 -8.47 3.60 -12.66
N VAL A 27 -8.91 3.76 -11.41
CA VAL A 27 -9.20 5.08 -10.83
C VAL A 27 -7.90 5.84 -10.64
N ASP A 28 -7.87 7.13 -11.00
CA ASP A 28 -6.72 8.00 -10.71
C ASP A 28 -6.80 8.62 -9.30
N TYR A 29 -5.64 8.98 -8.73
CA TYR A 29 -5.55 9.59 -7.39
C TYR A 29 -6.38 10.86 -7.26
N ALA A 30 -6.49 11.66 -8.32
CA ALA A 30 -7.29 12.89 -8.28
C ALA A 30 -8.78 12.57 -8.08
N THR A 31 -9.28 11.50 -8.70
CA THR A 31 -10.64 11.01 -8.53
C THR A 31 -10.85 10.34 -7.16
N LEU A 32 -9.86 9.56 -6.69
CA LEU A 32 -9.88 8.99 -5.33
C LEU A 32 -10.00 10.09 -4.28
N ALA A 33 -9.11 11.08 -4.29
CA ALA A 33 -9.08 12.15 -3.31
C ALA A 33 -10.35 13.03 -3.29
N LYS A 34 -10.98 13.25 -4.46
CA LYS A 34 -12.28 13.93 -4.58
C LYS A 34 -13.42 13.18 -3.91
N SER A 35 -13.26 11.90 -3.59
CA SER A 35 -14.31 11.06 -3.01
C SER A 35 -14.54 11.33 -1.53
N PHE A 36 -13.63 12.06 -0.87
CA PHE A 36 -13.70 12.33 0.56
C PHE A 36 -13.10 13.69 0.97
N ASP A 37 -12.92 14.62 0.02
CA ASP A 37 -12.47 16.01 0.23
C ASP A 37 -11.24 16.16 1.14
N ALA A 38 -10.15 15.48 0.78
CA ALA A 38 -8.90 15.49 1.53
C ALA A 38 -8.32 16.90 1.72
N VAL A 39 -7.95 17.27 2.95
CA VAL A 39 -7.36 18.59 3.28
C VAL A 39 -5.88 18.42 3.63
N MET A 40 -4.99 18.94 2.80
CA MET A 40 -3.55 18.87 3.01
C MET A 40 -3.13 19.56 4.32
N CYS A 41 -2.39 18.84 5.16
CA CYS A 41 -1.86 19.34 6.42
C CYS A 41 -0.55 18.62 6.76
N ASN A 42 0.55 18.97 6.09
CA ASN A 42 1.82 18.24 6.21
C ASN A 42 2.45 18.29 7.61
N ASP A 43 2.13 19.31 8.40
CA ASP A 43 2.67 19.46 9.75
C ASP A 43 1.81 18.75 10.81
N ILE A 44 0.73 18.05 10.44
CA ILE A 44 -0.24 17.51 11.40
C ILE A 44 0.39 16.52 12.39
N LEU A 45 1.17 15.55 11.92
CA LEU A 45 1.83 14.57 12.79
C LEU A 45 2.88 15.24 13.70
N SER A 46 3.72 16.12 13.15
CA SER A 46 4.81 16.75 13.90
C SER A 46 4.30 17.73 14.95
N THR A 47 3.26 18.51 14.63
CA THR A 47 2.70 19.51 15.55
C THR A 47 1.82 18.89 16.64
N THR A 48 1.35 17.66 16.45
CA THR A 48 0.44 16.99 17.39
C THR A 48 1.07 15.78 18.09
N ALA A 49 2.38 15.56 17.93
CA ALA A 49 3.11 14.44 18.52
C ALA A 49 2.98 14.34 20.06
N GLU A 50 2.73 15.46 20.75
CA GLU A 50 2.51 15.49 22.21
C GLU A 50 1.04 15.39 22.64
N ILE A 51 0.09 15.46 21.69
CA ILE A 51 -1.36 15.47 21.97
C ILE A 51 -1.91 14.04 22.03
N GLY A 52 -1.36 13.14 21.23
CA GLY A 52 -1.77 11.74 21.17
C GLY A 52 -0.87 10.96 20.23
N TYR A 53 -0.99 9.64 20.28
CA TYR A 53 -0.30 8.77 19.33
C TYR A 53 -1.09 8.68 18.02
N TRP A 54 -0.37 8.56 16.91
CA TRP A 54 -0.95 8.32 15.58
C TRP A 54 -0.80 6.84 15.26
N ASP A 55 -1.89 6.10 15.43
CA ASP A 55 -1.96 4.68 15.09
C ASP A 55 -2.11 4.50 13.59
N MET A 56 -1.28 3.67 12.97
CA MET A 56 -1.50 3.26 11.58
C MET A 56 -2.64 2.23 11.56
N VAL A 57 -3.74 2.59 10.89
CA VAL A 57 -4.98 1.78 10.84
C VAL A 57 -5.25 1.17 9.47
N SER A 58 -4.50 1.58 8.44
CA SER A 58 -4.54 0.99 7.10
C SER A 58 -3.18 1.14 6.42
N GLY A 59 -2.87 0.22 5.52
CA GLY A 59 -1.62 0.16 4.78
C GLY A 59 -0.42 -0.19 5.65
N SER A 60 0.77 -0.16 5.03
CA SER A 60 2.06 -0.30 5.69
C SER A 60 3.01 0.73 5.11
N ASN A 61 3.85 1.34 5.95
CA ASN A 61 4.99 2.13 5.48
C ASN A 61 6.29 1.33 5.49
N VAL A 62 6.24 0.03 5.72
CA VAL A 62 7.40 -0.87 5.72
C VAL A 62 7.23 -1.90 4.61
N THR A 63 8.28 -2.04 3.82
CA THR A 63 8.46 -3.11 2.83
C THR A 63 9.77 -3.83 3.10
N TYR A 64 9.93 -5.01 2.54
CA TYR A 64 11.13 -5.85 2.65
C TYR A 64 11.71 -6.10 1.26
N GLU A 65 12.98 -6.46 1.16
CA GLU A 65 13.64 -6.80 -0.11
C GLU A 65 14.26 -8.19 0.01
N ASP A 66 13.90 -9.11 -0.88
CA ASP A 66 14.51 -10.43 -0.90
C ASP A 66 15.88 -10.44 -1.62
N SER A 67 16.55 -11.59 -1.57
CA SER A 67 17.87 -11.79 -2.19
C SER A 67 17.88 -11.61 -3.72
N ASP A 68 16.71 -11.73 -4.36
CA ASP A 68 16.50 -11.51 -5.80
C ASP A 68 16.17 -10.03 -6.14
N GLY A 69 16.01 -9.18 -5.11
CA GLY A 69 15.66 -7.77 -5.23
C GLY A 69 14.16 -7.51 -5.41
N ASN A 70 13.29 -8.48 -5.07
CA ASN A 70 11.85 -8.29 -5.08
C ASN A 70 11.42 -7.54 -3.81
N ILE A 71 10.56 -6.53 -3.98
CA ILE A 71 9.97 -5.81 -2.86
C ILE A 71 8.74 -6.59 -2.38
N LEU A 72 8.74 -6.92 -1.09
CA LEU A 72 7.70 -7.69 -0.42
C LEU A 72 6.94 -6.80 0.57
N ASP A 73 5.62 -6.98 0.66
CA ASP A 73 4.87 -6.52 1.82
C ASP A 73 5.09 -7.44 3.04
N TYR A 74 4.45 -7.14 4.17
CA TYR A 74 4.64 -7.92 5.41
C TYR A 74 4.09 -9.35 5.33
N GLU A 75 3.01 -9.57 4.58
CA GLU A 75 2.44 -10.90 4.40
C GLU A 75 3.38 -11.73 3.52
N GLU A 76 3.82 -11.17 2.38
CA GLU A 76 4.77 -11.81 1.47
C GLU A 76 6.13 -12.08 2.14
N TYR A 77 6.63 -11.14 2.95
CA TYR A 77 7.83 -11.32 3.77
C TYR A 77 7.68 -12.50 4.74
N THR A 78 6.54 -12.60 5.42
CA THR A 78 6.31 -13.65 6.41
C THR A 78 6.23 -15.01 5.74
N ASP A 79 5.49 -15.12 4.65
CA ASP A 79 5.39 -16.34 3.83
C ASP A 79 6.76 -16.78 3.32
N LYS A 80 7.58 -15.83 2.84
CA LYS A 80 8.93 -16.10 2.35
C LYS A 80 9.88 -16.56 3.46
N LEU A 81 9.83 -15.91 4.62
CA LEU A 81 10.64 -16.27 5.78
C LEU A 81 10.28 -17.69 6.26
N GLU A 82 9.00 -18.03 6.33
CA GLU A 82 8.54 -19.37 6.67
C GLU A 82 9.04 -20.43 5.67
N GLU A 83 8.97 -20.15 4.36
CA GLU A 83 9.50 -21.03 3.30
C GLU A 83 11.01 -21.29 3.48
N LEU A 84 11.78 -20.24 3.74
CA LEU A 84 13.24 -20.34 3.94
C LEU A 84 13.58 -21.16 5.19
N GLN A 85 12.83 -20.96 6.28
CA GLN A 85 13.00 -21.70 7.52
C GLN A 85 12.67 -23.19 7.37
N GLU A 86 11.61 -23.54 6.62
CA GLU A 86 11.28 -24.95 6.32
C GLU A 86 12.41 -25.61 5.51
N ARG A 87 12.92 -24.92 4.49
CA ARG A 87 14.07 -25.41 3.68
C ARG A 87 15.34 -25.57 4.52
N LEU A 88 15.54 -24.72 5.52
CA LEU A 88 16.68 -24.80 6.43
C LEU A 88 16.57 -26.05 7.31
N GLU A 89 15.40 -26.34 7.88
CA GLU A 89 15.16 -27.55 8.68
C GLU A 89 15.42 -28.83 7.87
N ASP A 90 14.97 -28.87 6.61
CA ASP A 90 15.26 -30.00 5.71
C ASP A 90 16.76 -30.15 5.44
N ALA A 91 17.47 -29.05 5.20
CA ALA A 91 18.92 -29.06 4.97
C ALA A 91 19.71 -29.53 6.21
N GLU A 92 19.28 -29.12 7.40
CA GLU A 92 19.82 -29.58 8.68
C GLU A 92 19.60 -31.08 8.89
N ALA A 93 18.41 -31.60 8.57
CA ALA A 93 18.11 -33.02 8.66
C ALA A 93 18.97 -33.88 7.72
N GLU A 94 19.38 -33.31 6.58
CA GLU A 94 20.26 -33.94 5.60
C GLU A 94 21.77 -33.70 5.86
N ASP A 95 22.14 -32.93 6.89
CA ASP A 95 23.52 -32.50 7.20
C ASP A 95 24.19 -31.79 6.00
N ASN A 96 23.41 -31.03 5.23
CA ASN A 96 23.90 -30.30 4.06
C ASN A 96 24.47 -28.93 4.46
N LEU A 97 25.69 -28.94 5.00
CA LEU A 97 26.36 -27.74 5.53
C LEU A 97 26.49 -26.56 4.55
N GLU A 98 26.60 -26.83 3.25
CA GLU A 98 26.69 -25.77 2.22
C GLU A 98 25.34 -25.04 2.10
N LEU A 99 24.25 -25.80 1.97
CA LEU A 99 22.90 -25.24 1.87
C LEU A 99 22.45 -24.56 3.17
N ILE A 100 22.80 -25.11 4.33
CA ILE A 100 22.52 -24.49 5.63
C ILE A 100 23.12 -23.09 5.68
N SER A 101 24.41 -22.95 5.33
CA SER A 101 25.07 -21.66 5.36
C SER A 101 24.49 -20.67 4.35
N GLU A 102 24.05 -21.14 3.17
CA GLU A 102 23.37 -20.29 2.18
C GLU A 102 22.03 -19.76 2.71
N LEU A 103 21.20 -20.65 3.26
CA LEU A 103 19.87 -20.30 3.78
C LEU A 103 19.95 -19.41 5.02
N GLU A 104 20.89 -19.66 5.93
CA GLU A 104 21.12 -18.79 7.10
C GLU A 104 21.46 -17.35 6.67
N ASN A 105 22.29 -17.19 5.65
CA ASN A 105 22.61 -15.85 5.12
C ASN A 105 21.39 -15.21 4.44
N GLU A 106 20.63 -15.99 3.64
CA GLU A 106 19.44 -15.46 2.97
C GLU A 106 18.37 -15.02 3.97
N ILE A 107 18.18 -15.77 5.07
CA ILE A 107 17.29 -15.39 6.18
C ILE A 107 17.80 -14.13 6.87
N ASP A 108 19.10 -14.05 7.21
CA ASP A 108 19.68 -12.88 7.87
C ASP A 108 19.54 -11.62 7.00
N ASP A 109 19.82 -11.72 5.70
CA ASP A 109 19.66 -10.63 4.75
C ASP A 109 18.19 -10.17 4.68
N LEU A 110 17.24 -11.11 4.59
CA LEU A 110 15.81 -10.81 4.52
C LEU A 110 15.29 -10.17 5.83
N GLU A 111 15.67 -10.70 7.00
CA GLU A 111 15.28 -10.15 8.31
C GLU A 111 15.78 -8.71 8.53
N HIS A 112 16.88 -8.33 7.86
CA HIS A 112 17.47 -6.99 7.94
C HIS A 112 17.19 -6.12 6.71
N SER A 113 16.24 -6.52 5.85
CA SER A 113 15.90 -5.83 4.59
C SER A 113 14.80 -4.76 4.72
N GLU A 114 14.43 -4.35 5.94
CA GLU A 114 13.33 -3.41 6.14
C GLU A 114 13.61 -2.03 5.49
N HIS A 115 12.64 -1.59 4.68
CA HIS A 115 12.66 -0.31 4.01
C HIS A 115 11.42 0.50 4.39
N TYR A 116 11.65 1.69 4.95
CA TYR A 116 10.58 2.61 5.31
C TYR A 116 10.25 3.52 4.12
N SER A 117 9.01 3.42 3.65
CA SER A 117 8.46 4.31 2.63
C SER A 117 8.43 5.75 3.14
N GLU A 118 8.94 6.66 2.32
CA GLU A 118 8.88 8.10 2.61
C GLU A 118 7.46 8.63 2.36
N ILE A 119 6.90 9.31 3.37
CA ILE A 119 5.62 9.99 3.24
C ILE A 119 5.87 11.45 2.89
N PHE A 120 5.44 11.84 1.69
CA PHE A 120 5.68 13.18 1.15
C PHE A 120 4.63 14.19 1.59
N GLN A 121 3.38 13.75 1.78
CA GLN A 121 2.27 14.63 2.10
C GLN A 121 1.29 13.95 3.05
N TYR A 122 0.70 14.77 3.93
CA TYR A 122 -0.35 14.33 4.84
C TYR A 122 -1.64 15.07 4.52
N PHE A 123 -2.76 14.33 4.49
CA PHE A 123 -4.08 14.89 4.29
C PHE A 123 -5.00 14.48 5.42
N ILE A 124 -5.64 15.44 6.07
CA ILE A 124 -6.76 15.15 6.96
C ILE A 124 -7.93 14.68 6.10
N ILE A 125 -8.51 13.55 6.47
CA ILE A 125 -9.62 12.93 5.76
C ILE A 125 -10.79 12.67 6.70
N SER A 126 -11.98 12.51 6.14
CA SER A 126 -13.15 12.05 6.90
C SER A 126 -13.02 10.56 7.25
N ALA A 127 -13.76 10.11 8.27
CA ALA A 127 -13.86 8.67 8.58
C ALA A 127 -14.36 7.85 7.39
N GLN A 128 -15.26 8.40 6.57
CA GLN A 128 -15.68 7.77 5.31
C GLN A 128 -14.52 7.66 4.31
N GLY A 129 -13.68 8.68 4.22
CA GLY A 129 -12.46 8.63 3.41
C GLY A 129 -11.51 7.54 3.88
N ALA A 130 -11.31 7.42 5.20
CA ALA A 130 -10.49 6.36 5.77
C ALA A 130 -11.03 4.96 5.40
N SER A 131 -12.35 4.75 5.52
CA SER A 131 -12.97 3.48 5.11
C SER A 131 -12.83 3.20 3.60
N ILE A 132 -12.89 4.23 2.74
CA ILE A 132 -12.66 4.06 1.31
C ILE A 132 -11.22 3.62 1.04
N LEU A 133 -10.24 4.26 1.69
CA LEU A 133 -8.84 3.89 1.53
C LEU A 133 -8.60 2.46 2.03
N GLU A 134 -9.10 2.11 3.20
CA GLU A 134 -8.96 0.76 3.79
C GLU A 134 -9.66 -0.33 2.96
N GLU A 135 -10.85 -0.07 2.38
CA GLU A 135 -11.61 -1.08 1.64
C GLU A 135 -11.07 -1.31 0.22
N TYR A 136 -10.56 -0.26 -0.43
CA TYR A 136 -10.24 -0.29 -1.85
C TYR A 136 -8.75 -0.21 -2.18
N THR A 137 -7.90 0.11 -1.21
CA THR A 137 -6.47 0.35 -1.43
C THR A 137 -5.62 -0.15 -0.27
N ASN A 138 -4.30 -0.16 -0.44
CA ASN A 138 -3.34 -0.36 0.63
C ASN A 138 -2.70 0.97 1.09
N GLU A 139 -3.40 2.09 0.90
CA GLU A 139 -2.92 3.41 1.30
C GLU A 139 -2.74 3.52 2.81
N ILE A 140 -1.72 4.28 3.21
CA ILE A 140 -1.37 4.50 4.61
C ILE A 140 -2.38 5.46 5.25
N VAL A 141 -3.12 4.98 6.24
CA VAL A 141 -4.04 5.81 7.03
C VAL A 141 -3.63 5.75 8.49
N TYR A 142 -3.49 6.93 9.09
CA TYR A 142 -3.30 7.11 10.52
C TYR A 142 -4.59 7.56 11.18
N TYR A 143 -4.78 7.19 12.44
CA TYR A 143 -5.84 7.67 13.32
C TYR A 143 -5.25 8.15 14.64
N ASN A 144 -5.77 9.25 15.18
CA ASN A 144 -5.40 9.75 16.50
C ASN A 144 -6.63 9.80 17.39
N GLU A 145 -6.67 8.95 18.41
CA GLU A 145 -7.83 8.84 19.32
C GLU A 145 -8.11 10.14 20.08
N THR A 146 -7.07 10.86 20.51
CA THR A 146 -7.24 12.12 21.27
C THR A 146 -7.85 13.22 20.41
N LEU A 147 -7.45 13.30 19.14
CA LEU A 147 -7.92 14.31 18.20
C LEU A 147 -9.21 13.90 17.48
N ASP A 148 -9.52 12.60 17.46
CA ASP A 148 -10.59 12.00 16.65
C ASP A 148 -10.45 12.38 15.16
N LEU A 149 -9.23 12.20 14.63
CA LEU A 149 -8.86 12.57 13.26
C LEU A 149 -8.21 11.41 12.52
N TYR A 150 -8.56 11.30 11.23
CA TYR A 150 -7.88 10.43 10.27
C TYR A 150 -6.96 11.24 9.38
N VAL A 151 -5.78 10.69 9.09
CA VAL A 151 -4.78 11.29 8.20
C VAL A 151 -4.31 10.26 7.18
N TRP A 152 -4.41 10.60 5.91
CA TRP A 152 -3.83 9.85 4.80
C TRP A 152 -2.37 10.29 4.57
N GLY A 153 -1.44 9.33 4.58
CA GLY A 153 -0.04 9.54 4.20
C GLY A 153 0.22 9.13 2.76
N VAL A 154 0.64 10.07 1.92
CA VAL A 154 0.89 9.84 0.49
C VAL A 154 2.38 9.58 0.22
N THR A 155 2.68 8.49 -0.48
CA THR A 155 4.04 8.03 -0.82
C THR A 155 4.46 8.33 -2.27
N HIS A 156 3.68 9.14 -2.99
CA HIS A 156 4.00 9.56 -4.37
C HIS A 156 4.45 11.04 -4.44
N TRP A 157 5.48 11.30 -5.25
CA TRP A 157 5.96 12.65 -5.57
C TRP A 157 6.11 12.87 -7.09
N GLY A 158 5.69 14.05 -7.55
CA GLY A 158 6.22 14.68 -8.77
C GLY A 158 5.30 14.59 -9.98
N THR A 159 4.38 13.63 -9.97
CA THR A 159 3.36 13.45 -11.02
C THR A 159 2.02 14.01 -10.56
N SER A 160 1.31 14.68 -11.47
CA SER A 160 -0.05 15.16 -11.19
C SER A 160 -0.97 13.98 -10.89
N TRP A 161 -1.84 14.12 -9.88
CA TRP A 161 -2.66 13.02 -9.36
C TRP A 161 -3.65 12.44 -10.37
N ASP A 162 -4.00 13.17 -11.43
CA ASP A 162 -4.81 12.67 -12.56
C ASP A 162 -4.02 11.77 -13.53
N TYR A 163 -2.71 11.64 -13.33
CA TYR A 163 -1.81 10.73 -14.06
C TYR A 163 -1.20 9.64 -13.17
N VAL A 164 -1.62 9.56 -11.90
CA VAL A 164 -1.24 8.48 -10.97
C VAL A 164 -2.43 7.55 -10.83
N LEU A 165 -2.28 6.29 -11.22
CA LEU A 165 -3.33 5.27 -11.12
C LEU A 165 -3.27 4.63 -9.74
N THR A 166 -4.43 4.27 -9.21
CA THR A 166 -4.57 3.38 -8.04
C THR A 166 -4.77 1.95 -8.53
N ASP A 167 -4.81 0.99 -7.61
CA ASP A 167 -5.16 -0.40 -7.92
C ASP A 167 -6.69 -0.64 -8.01
N ILE A 168 -7.50 0.41 -7.88
CA ILE A 168 -8.96 0.33 -7.94
C ILE A 168 -9.39 0.20 -9.40
N PRO A 169 -9.95 -0.94 -9.83
CA PRO A 169 -10.39 -1.10 -11.22
C PRO A 169 -11.64 -0.26 -11.51
N CYS A 170 -11.71 0.30 -12.71
CA CYS A 170 -12.90 1.00 -13.22
C CYS A 170 -14.11 0.07 -13.42
N GLU A 171 -13.89 -1.25 -13.43
CA GLU A 171 -14.95 -2.27 -13.53
C GLU A 171 -15.07 -3.03 -12.21
N ARG A 172 -16.30 -3.18 -11.69
CA ARG A 172 -16.56 -4.16 -10.63
C ARG A 172 -16.31 -5.55 -11.22
N SER A 173 -15.23 -6.22 -10.78
CA SER A 173 -15.14 -7.66 -11.00
C SER A 173 -16.38 -8.27 -10.35
N LYS A 174 -17.12 -9.08 -11.14
CA LYS A 174 -18.16 -9.92 -10.55
C LYS A 174 -17.39 -10.92 -9.69
N LYS A 175 -17.38 -10.75 -8.36
CA LYS A 175 -16.98 -11.82 -7.44
C LYS A 175 -17.71 -13.09 -7.90
N ALA A 176 -16.95 -14.10 -8.32
CA ALA A 176 -17.45 -15.41 -8.71
C ALA A 176 -17.94 -16.18 -7.49
#